data_AF-B1FG53-F1
#
_entry.id   AF-B1FG53-F1
#
_cell.length_a   1.000
_cell.length_b   1.000
_cell.length_c   1.000
_cell.angle_alpha   90.00
_cell.angle_beta   90.00
_cell.angle_gamma   90.00
#
_symmetry.space_group_name_H-M   'P 1'
#
loop_
_entity.id
_entity.type
_entity.pdbx_description
1 polymer ?
#
loop_
_entity_poly.entity_id
_entity_poly.type
_entity_poly.pdbx_seq_one_letter_code
_entity_poly.pdbx_strand_id
1 'polypeptide(L)'
;MTRAFDSVPHVRRETVLGVSGVLYVLSLLTPAMYFEKEAPLSGMSVLVQGWWGLFMLNPAWLANPLYLVAAVHLVRNRYARASMLSAAALACALCSLFTTKWYFNEADATPISSFGIAFYAWFVAQLVLLLGCLRLRREATAALPGK
;
A
#
# COMPACT_ATOMS: atom_id res chain seq x y z
N MET A 1 30.36 3.03 -17.98
CA MET A 1 28.92 2.67 -17.91
C MET A 1 28.12 3.95 -17.75
N THR A 2 27.56 4.41 -18.86
CA THR A 2 26.79 5.64 -19.02
C THR A 2 25.52 5.61 -18.18
N ARG A 3 25.34 6.64 -17.34
CA ARG A 3 24.18 6.81 -16.45
C ARG A 3 22.93 7.09 -17.29
N ALA A 4 22.21 6.04 -17.70
CA ALA A 4 20.87 6.17 -18.27
C ALA A 4 19.83 6.79 -17.30
N PHE A 5 20.24 7.06 -16.05
CA PHE A 5 19.39 7.56 -14.97
C PHE A 5 19.48 9.07 -14.72
N ASP A 6 20.41 9.78 -15.38
CA ASP A 6 20.53 11.24 -15.23
C ASP A 6 19.33 11.99 -15.89
N SER A 7 18.52 11.28 -16.70
CA SER A 7 17.36 11.83 -17.41
C SER A 7 16.03 11.71 -16.64
N VAL A 8 15.99 11.07 -15.47
CA VAL A 8 14.71 10.83 -14.80
C VAL A 8 14.35 12.05 -13.94
N PRO A 9 13.18 12.70 -14.15
CA PRO A 9 12.83 13.96 -13.48
C PRO A 9 12.90 13.85 -11.96
N HIS A 10 13.39 14.91 -11.31
CA HIS A 10 13.46 14.99 -9.85
C HIS A 10 12.06 14.83 -9.25
N VAL A 11 11.91 13.84 -8.38
CA VAL A 11 10.61 13.53 -7.77
C VAL A 11 10.53 14.24 -6.44
N ARG A 12 9.58 15.17 -6.31
CA ARG A 12 9.32 15.83 -5.04
C ARG A 12 8.58 14.89 -4.09
N ARG A 13 8.93 14.97 -2.81
CA ARG A 13 8.24 14.25 -1.74
C ARG A 13 6.74 14.55 -1.73
N GLU A 14 6.36 15.81 -1.94
CA GLU A 14 4.95 16.22 -2.00
C GLU A 14 4.20 15.48 -3.10
N THR A 15 4.84 15.27 -4.27
CA THR A 15 4.25 14.50 -5.37
C THR A 15 4.05 13.04 -4.99
N VAL A 16 5.05 12.40 -4.35
CA VAL A 16 4.92 11.00 -3.89
C VAL A 16 3.75 10.85 -2.92
N LEU A 17 3.70 11.71 -1.90
CA LEU A 17 2.64 11.68 -0.90
C LEU A 17 1.27 12.01 -1.50
N GLY A 18 1.20 13.00 -2.39
CA GLY A 18 -0.04 13.40 -3.06
C GLY A 18 -0.58 12.29 -3.95
N VAL A 19 0.22 11.75 -4.86
CA VAL A 19 -0.21 10.68 -5.79
C VAL A 19 -0.57 9.42 -5.02
N SER A 20 0.30 8.97 -4.13
CA SER A 20 0.04 7.77 -3.32
C SER A 20 -1.18 7.95 -2.43
N GLY A 21 -1.31 9.10 -1.77
CA GLY A 21 -2.43 9.41 -0.88
C GLY A 21 -3.77 9.51 -1.60
N VAL A 22 -3.82 10.15 -2.78
CA VAL A 22 -5.03 10.21 -3.61
C VAL A 22 -5.46 8.81 -4.03
N LEU A 23 -4.53 7.97 -4.50
CA LEU A 23 -4.83 6.58 -4.85
C LEU A 23 -5.36 5.78 -3.66
N TYR A 24 -4.76 5.97 -2.47
CA TYR A 24 -5.23 5.33 -1.24
C TYR A 24 -6.62 5.82 -0.83
N VAL A 25 -6.93 7.10 -0.95
CA VAL A 25 -8.28 7.61 -0.63
C VAL A 25 -9.31 7.10 -1.65
N LEU A 26 -8.98 7.10 -2.94
CA LEU A 26 -9.86 6.57 -3.99
C LEU A 26 -10.14 5.08 -3.80
N SER A 27 -9.19 4.30 -3.29
CA SER A 27 -9.44 2.90 -2.97
C SER A 27 -10.47 2.73 -1.86
N LEU A 28 -10.51 3.61 -0.86
CA LEU A 28 -11.50 3.50 0.20
C LEU A 28 -12.94 3.72 -0.30
N LEU A 29 -13.11 4.57 -1.32
CA LEU A 29 -14.42 4.97 -1.84
C LEU A 29 -14.99 4.01 -2.89
N THR A 30 -14.21 3.05 -3.36
CA THR A 30 -14.59 2.17 -4.47
C THR A 30 -14.72 0.70 -4.02
N PRO A 31 -15.37 -0.16 -4.83
CA PRO A 31 -15.47 -1.59 -4.51
C PRO A 31 -14.11 -2.28 -4.48
N ALA A 32 -13.84 -3.05 -3.43
CA ALA A 32 -12.62 -3.81 -3.19
C ALA A 32 -12.77 -5.30 -3.46
N MET A 33 -13.93 -5.87 -3.17
CA MET A 33 -14.21 -7.29 -3.41
C MET A 33 -15.63 -7.47 -3.92
N TYR A 34 -15.76 -8.37 -4.89
CA TYR A 34 -17.03 -8.83 -5.41
C TYR A 34 -17.29 -10.28 -4.96
N PHE A 35 -18.56 -10.58 -4.75
CA PHE A 35 -19.06 -11.89 -4.33
C PHE A 35 -20.19 -12.30 -5.26
N GLU A 36 -20.43 -13.61 -5.41
CA GLU A 36 -21.52 -14.08 -6.30
C GLU A 36 -22.91 -13.84 -5.71
N LYS A 37 -23.04 -13.97 -4.38
CA LYS A 37 -24.33 -13.95 -3.66
C LYS A 37 -24.46 -12.81 -2.66
N GLU A 38 -23.37 -12.08 -2.40
CA GLU A 38 -23.31 -11.00 -1.41
C GLU A 38 -23.04 -9.66 -2.08
N ALA A 39 -23.43 -8.57 -1.40
CA ALA A 39 -23.15 -7.23 -1.87
C ALA A 39 -21.62 -6.96 -1.94
N PRO A 40 -21.14 -6.19 -2.94
CA PRO A 40 -19.74 -5.82 -3.02
C PRO A 40 -19.29 -5.06 -1.77
N LEU A 41 -18.09 -5.38 -1.29
CA LEU A 41 -17.49 -4.64 -0.18
C LEU A 41 -16.63 -3.49 -0.70
N SER A 42 -16.86 -2.30 -0.17
CA SER A 42 -16.02 -1.13 -0.43
C SER A 42 -14.64 -1.26 0.25
N GLY A 43 -13.63 -0.54 -0.26
CA GLY A 43 -12.32 -0.48 0.42
C GLY A 43 -12.41 0.02 1.86
N MET A 44 -13.32 0.95 2.15
CA MET A 44 -13.61 1.41 3.51
C MET A 44 -14.14 0.28 4.39
N SER A 45 -15.11 -0.50 3.90
CA SER A 45 -15.64 -1.66 4.63
C SER A 45 -14.54 -2.68 4.94
N VAL A 46 -13.69 -2.97 3.96
CA VAL A 46 -12.54 -3.88 4.12
C VAL A 46 -11.52 -3.33 5.10
N LEU A 47 -11.26 -2.01 5.12
CA LEU A 47 -10.36 -1.39 6.08
C LEU A 47 -10.89 -1.49 7.52
N VAL A 48 -12.19 -1.26 7.73
CA VAL A 48 -12.80 -1.29 9.07
C VAL A 48 -12.89 -2.72 9.62
N GLN A 49 -13.16 -3.72 8.78
CA GLN A 49 -13.46 -5.08 9.21
C GLN A 49 -12.31 -6.07 8.99
N GLY A 50 -11.39 -5.79 8.06
CA GLY A 50 -10.38 -6.74 7.62
C GLY A 50 -9.28 -7.07 8.63
N TRP A 51 -9.22 -6.38 9.77
CA TRP A 51 -8.26 -6.69 10.84
C TRP A 51 -8.52 -8.06 11.47
N TRP A 52 -9.73 -8.61 11.34
CA TRP A 52 -10.04 -9.99 11.72
C TRP A 52 -9.21 -11.02 10.96
N GLY A 53 -8.76 -10.68 9.75
CA GLY A 53 -7.84 -11.52 8.98
C GLY A 53 -6.55 -11.87 9.75
N LEU A 54 -6.14 -11.04 10.72
CA LEU A 54 -4.98 -11.31 11.57
C LEU A 54 -5.15 -12.56 12.43
N PHE A 55 -6.37 -12.85 12.91
CA PHE A 55 -6.66 -14.09 13.63
C PHE A 55 -6.59 -15.32 12.72
N MET A 56 -6.79 -15.13 11.42
CA MET A 56 -6.65 -16.15 10.39
C MET A 56 -5.24 -16.19 9.79
N LEU A 57 -4.25 -15.62 10.47
CA LEU A 57 -2.84 -15.54 10.04
C LEU A 57 -2.63 -14.83 8.69
N ASN A 58 -3.57 -13.97 8.28
CA ASN A 58 -3.45 -13.16 7.09
C ASN A 58 -3.01 -11.73 7.46
N PRO A 59 -1.73 -11.36 7.23
CA PRO A 59 -1.20 -10.07 7.64
C PRO A 59 -1.59 -8.93 6.68
N ALA A 60 -2.38 -9.17 5.63
CA ALA A 60 -2.66 -8.18 4.60
C ALA A 60 -3.20 -6.86 5.13
N TRP A 61 -3.99 -6.90 6.20
CA TRP A 61 -4.53 -5.70 6.83
C TRP A 61 -3.44 -4.78 7.42
N LEU A 62 -2.31 -5.32 7.88
CA LEU A 62 -1.19 -4.54 8.45
C LEU A 62 -0.53 -3.61 7.44
N ALA A 63 -0.72 -3.84 6.14
CA ALA A 63 -0.26 -2.94 5.10
C ALA A 63 -0.81 -1.51 5.26
N ASN A 64 -2.00 -1.34 5.87
CA ASN A 64 -2.62 -0.04 6.11
C ASN A 64 -1.91 0.79 7.19
N PRO A 65 -1.77 0.33 8.45
CA PRO A 65 -1.02 1.07 9.45
C PRO A 65 0.45 1.25 9.05
N LEU A 66 1.09 0.24 8.43
CA LEU A 66 2.47 0.37 7.95
C LEU A 66 2.62 1.46 6.87
N TYR A 67 1.66 1.55 5.94
CA TYR A 67 1.61 2.62 4.95
C TYR A 67 1.53 4.01 5.59
N LEU A 68 0.62 4.19 6.56
CA LEU A 68 0.46 5.46 7.26
C LEU A 68 1.74 5.87 8.00
N VAL A 69 2.34 4.93 8.74
CA VAL A 69 3.59 5.19 9.48
C VAL A 69 4.73 5.49 8.49
N ALA A 70 4.82 4.78 7.36
CA ALA A 70 5.79 5.07 6.30
C ALA A 70 5.62 6.48 5.74
N ALA A 71 4.39 6.90 5.44
CA ALA A 71 4.08 8.24 4.95
C ALA A 71 4.48 9.33 5.97
N VAL A 72 4.20 9.14 7.27
CA VAL A 72 4.63 10.04 8.35
C VAL A 72 6.16 10.14 8.41
N HIS A 73 6.87 9.01 8.27
CA HIS A 73 8.33 9.01 8.22
C HIS A 73 8.88 9.72 6.99
N LEU A 74 8.19 9.61 5.84
CA LEU A 74 8.55 10.33 4.63
C LEU A 74 8.38 11.85 4.79
N VAL A 75 7.27 12.32 5.38
CA VAL A 75 7.06 13.73 5.75
C VAL A 75 8.19 14.26 6.63
N ARG A 76 8.67 13.44 7.57
CA ARG A 76 9.78 13.77 8.48
C ARG A 76 11.18 13.64 7.87
N ASN A 77 11.30 13.45 6.55
CA ASN A 77 12.58 13.24 5.83
C ASN A 77 13.38 12.01 6.30
N ARG A 78 12.74 11.05 6.98
CA ARG A 78 13.40 9.84 7.48
C ARG A 78 13.37 8.75 6.42
N TYR A 79 13.97 9.01 5.25
CA TYR A 79 13.82 8.19 4.03
C TYR A 79 14.17 6.71 4.22
N ALA A 80 15.22 6.39 4.98
CA ALA A 80 15.59 5.00 5.25
C ALA A 80 14.48 4.23 6.01
N ARG A 81 13.91 4.84 7.05
CA ARG A 81 12.81 4.23 7.81
C ARG A 81 11.53 4.17 6.99
N ALA A 82 11.25 5.22 6.23
CA ALA A 82 10.10 5.26 5.32
C ALA A 82 10.17 4.12 4.28
N SER A 83 11.34 3.90 3.65
CA SER A 83 11.55 2.78 2.72
C SER A 83 11.32 1.42 3.37
N MET A 84 11.89 1.18 4.55
CA MET A 84 11.72 -0.10 5.28
C MET A 84 10.26 -0.38 5.60
N LEU A 85 9.54 0.62 6.13
CA LEU A 85 8.12 0.49 6.47
C LEU A 85 7.25 0.32 5.22
N SER A 86 7.51 1.05 4.14
CA SER A 86 6.79 0.88 2.88
C SER A 86 7.03 -0.49 2.23
N ALA A 87 8.23 -1.06 2.40
CA ALA A 87 8.54 -2.40 1.92
C ALA A 87 7.78 -3.46 2.74
N ALA A 88 7.75 -3.30 4.06
CA ALA A 88 6.94 -4.16 4.94
C ALA A 88 5.44 -4.04 4.62
N ALA A 89 4.95 -2.82 4.36
CA ALA A 89 3.57 -2.58 3.94
C ALA A 89 3.23 -3.31 2.65
N LEU A 90 4.10 -3.23 1.63
CA LEU A 90 3.91 -3.93 0.37
C LEU A 90 3.98 -5.46 0.54
N ALA A 91 4.89 -5.96 1.37
CA ALA A 91 4.98 -7.40 1.66
C ALA A 91 3.69 -7.92 2.31
N CYS A 92 3.14 -7.18 3.28
CA CYS A 92 1.83 -7.47 3.84
C CYS A 92 0.75 -7.39 2.75
N ALA A 93 0.76 -6.34 1.93
CA ALA A 93 -0.22 -6.17 0.86
C ALA A 93 -0.22 -7.36 -0.12
N LEU A 94 0.95 -7.91 -0.46
CA LEU A 94 1.04 -9.10 -1.33
C LEU A 94 0.34 -10.32 -0.74
N CYS A 95 0.24 -10.45 0.59
CA CYS A 95 -0.51 -11.54 1.23
C CYS A 95 -2.00 -11.51 0.88
N SER A 96 -2.56 -10.36 0.49
CA SER A 96 -3.96 -10.25 0.07
C SER A 96 -4.26 -11.07 -1.19
N LEU A 97 -3.28 -11.33 -2.06
CA LEU A 97 -3.44 -12.14 -3.27
C LEU A 97 -3.77 -13.61 -2.97
N PHE A 98 -3.44 -14.09 -1.77
CA PHE A 98 -3.78 -15.43 -1.32
C PHE A 98 -5.14 -15.49 -0.61
N THR A 99 -5.85 -14.36 -0.51
CA THR A 99 -7.16 -14.28 0.14
C THR A 99 -8.24 -14.66 -0.86
N THR A 100 -8.83 -15.84 -0.67
CA THR A 100 -9.88 -16.38 -1.55
C THR A 100 -11.27 -16.35 -0.93
N LYS A 101 -11.36 -16.07 0.37
CA LYS A 101 -12.61 -16.07 1.14
C LYS A 101 -12.67 -14.87 2.07
N TRP A 102 -13.88 -14.39 2.31
CA TRP A 102 -14.20 -13.35 3.29
C TRP A 102 -15.23 -13.90 4.29
N TYR A 103 -15.10 -13.50 5.55
CA TYR A 103 -16.00 -13.92 6.62
C TYR A 103 -16.87 -12.73 7.01
N PHE A 104 -18.15 -12.78 6.67
CA PHE A 104 -19.13 -11.77 7.11
C PHE A 104 -19.61 -12.03 8.54
N ASN A 105 -19.54 -13.28 8.98
CA ASN A 105 -19.85 -13.74 10.33
C ASN A 105 -18.92 -14.92 10.69
N GLU A 106 -19.01 -15.44 11.92
CA GLU A 106 -18.18 -16.53 12.42
C GLU A 106 -18.52 -17.91 11.82
N ALA A 107 -19.65 -18.03 11.13
CA ALA A 107 -20.22 -19.30 10.70
C ALA A 107 -19.88 -19.65 9.24
N ASP A 108 -19.84 -18.66 8.35
CA ASP A 108 -19.77 -18.89 6.90
C ASP A 108 -18.65 -18.12 6.21
N ALA A 109 -17.84 -18.85 5.44
CA ALA A 109 -16.79 -18.31 4.60
C ALA A 109 -17.32 -18.06 3.18
N THR A 110 -17.52 -16.80 2.81
CA THR A 110 -18.00 -16.42 1.49
C THR A 110 -16.84 -16.32 0.49
N PRO A 111 -16.85 -17.08 -0.62
CA PRO A 111 -15.79 -17.04 -1.61
C PRO A 111 -15.78 -15.69 -2.33
N ILE A 112 -14.60 -15.10 -2.46
CA ILE A 112 -14.38 -13.87 -3.22
C ILE A 112 -14.38 -14.26 -4.71
N SER A 113 -15.28 -13.65 -5.47
CA SER A 113 -15.37 -13.87 -6.93
C SER A 113 -14.26 -13.14 -7.67
N SER A 114 -14.04 -11.86 -7.32
CA SER A 114 -12.96 -11.05 -7.90
C SER A 114 -12.60 -9.85 -7.03
N PHE A 115 -11.41 -9.29 -7.25
CA PHE A 115 -10.99 -8.02 -6.66
C PHE A 115 -11.50 -6.84 -7.48
N GLY A 116 -11.99 -5.82 -6.80
CA GLY A 116 -12.46 -4.58 -7.39
C GLY A 116 -11.37 -3.52 -7.56
N ILE A 117 -11.74 -2.38 -8.15
CA ILE A 117 -10.80 -1.28 -8.46
C ILE A 117 -10.08 -0.75 -7.21
N ALA A 118 -10.72 -0.80 -6.04
CA ALA A 118 -10.09 -0.38 -4.80
C ALA A 118 -8.85 -1.21 -4.47
N PHE A 119 -8.88 -2.53 -4.71
CA PHE A 119 -7.72 -3.39 -4.48
C PHE A 119 -6.52 -2.90 -5.29
N TYR A 120 -6.72 -2.67 -6.59
CA TYR A 120 -5.65 -2.25 -7.49
C TYR A 120 -5.16 -0.83 -7.16
N ALA A 121 -6.07 0.12 -6.91
CA ALA A 121 -5.70 1.49 -6.53
C ALA A 121 -4.91 1.53 -5.21
N TRP A 122 -5.34 0.76 -4.22
CA TRP A 122 -4.63 0.60 -2.95
C TRP A 122 -3.25 -0.04 -3.13
N PHE A 123 -3.16 -1.10 -3.93
CA PHE A 123 -1.90 -1.79 -4.19
C PHE A 123 -0.90 -0.88 -4.92
N VAL A 124 -1.36 -0.11 -5.92
CA VAL A 124 -0.55 0.89 -6.61
C VAL A 124 -0.13 2.01 -5.66
N ALA A 125 -0.99 2.45 -4.73
CA ALA A 125 -0.61 3.44 -3.73
C ALA A 125 0.61 2.99 -2.90
N GLN A 126 0.62 1.72 -2.47
CA GLN A 126 1.75 1.12 -1.74
C GLN A 126 3.04 1.12 -2.59
N LEU A 127 2.94 0.73 -3.86
CA LEU A 127 4.07 0.73 -4.80
C LEU A 127 4.63 2.14 -5.03
N VAL A 128 3.76 3.13 -5.26
CA VAL A 128 4.16 4.54 -5.45
C VAL A 128 4.91 5.04 -4.23
N LEU A 129 4.42 4.75 -3.02
CA LEU A 129 5.09 5.18 -1.79
C LEU A 129 6.47 4.52 -1.65
N LEU A 130 6.59 3.21 -1.88
CA LEU A 130 7.86 2.50 -1.79
C LEU A 130 8.89 3.03 -2.81
N LEU A 131 8.50 3.11 -4.09
CA LEU A 131 9.39 3.57 -5.15
C LEU A 131 9.82 5.02 -4.93
N GLY A 132 8.89 5.89 -4.50
CA GLY A 132 9.18 7.27 -4.11
C GLY A 132 10.16 7.36 -2.94
N CYS A 133 9.95 6.59 -1.88
CA CYS A 133 10.85 6.52 -0.72
C CYS A 133 12.26 6.05 -1.12
N LEU A 134 12.37 4.98 -1.94
CA LEU A 134 13.66 4.46 -2.40
C LEU A 134 14.41 5.48 -3.25
N ARG A 135 13.69 6.20 -4.12
CA ARG A 135 14.28 7.24 -4.95
C ARG A 135 14.79 8.41 -4.11
N LEU A 136 13.95 8.97 -3.23
CA LEU A 136 14.34 10.09 -2.36
C LEU A 136 15.49 9.71 -1.42
N ARG A 137 15.54 8.47 -0.93
CA ARG A 137 16.66 7.95 -0.15
C ARG A 137 17.96 7.95 -0.95
N ARG A 138 17.93 7.53 -2.22
CA ARG A 138 19.10 7.50 -3.11
C ARG A 138 19.61 8.91 -3.37
N GLU A 139 18.72 9.84 -3.70
CA GLU A 139 19.06 11.25 -3.93
C GLU A 139 19.68 11.89 -2.67
N ALA A 140 19.11 11.63 -1.49
CA ALA A 140 19.66 12.12 -0.23
C ALA A 140 21.04 11.52 0.10
N THR A 141 21.26 10.24 -0.20
CA THR A 141 22.58 9.59 0.00
C THR A 141 23.63 10.15 -0.97
N ALA A 142 23.25 10.40 -2.22
CA ALA A 142 24.15 10.95 -3.24
C ALA A 142 24.54 12.42 -2.99
N ALA A 143 23.69 13.18 -2.29
CA ALA A 143 23.95 14.58 -1.93
C ALA A 143 24.86 14.77 -0.71
N LEU A 144 25.16 13.70 0.04
CA LEU A 144 26.12 13.78 1.15
C LEU A 144 27.54 13.88 0.59
N PRO A 145 28.31 14.95 0.87
CA PRO A 145 29.72 15.00 0.52
C PRO A 145 30.44 13.82 1.18
N GLY A 146 31.28 13.13 0.40
CA GLY A 146 31.94 11.88 0.80
C GLY A 146 32.53 11.96 2.21
N LYS A 147 32.30 10.90 2.98
CA LYS A 147 33.21 10.55 4.07
C LYS A 147 34.56 10.17 3.50
#